data_AF-A0A6A4GJP8-F1
#
_entry.id   AF-A0A6A4GJP8-F1
#
_cell.length_a   1.000
_cell.length_b   1.000
_cell.length_c   1.000
_cell.angle_alpha   90.00
_cell.angle_beta   90.00
_cell.angle_gamma   90.00
#
_symmetry.space_group_name_H-M   'P 1'
#
loop_
_entity.id
_entity.type
_entity.pdbx_description
1 polymer ?
#
loop_
_entity_poly.entity_id
_entity_poly.type
_entity_poly.pdbx_seq_one_letter_code
_entity_poly.pdbx_strand_id
1 'polypeptide(L)'
;FKQLTGRSRINDFNDYNSTSDATAEAFGDGTGLGPQGDDLYRLYFGFGWRQVAWNQEVVANIAKRVLNEVQGDMQPCLSAAEVEAAIWDLVRQAQVSWKVNKPRPVVGANGEERMEDGSEAAARQNQYALHCEQRLKINGCKKTKYEGRKIGIVELREAPSQQDPVAKRKWEMMEEVNEALGTEGQSSEESDREPGKRLSNHAYPLKVTRPFD
;
A
#
# COMPACT_ATOMS: atom_id res chain seq x y z
N PHE A 1 16.68 -5.97 0.62
CA PHE A 1 15.65 -6.30 1.63
C PHE A 1 15.05 -7.69 1.43
N LYS A 2 14.15 -7.91 0.45
CA LYS A 2 13.46 -9.20 0.22
C LYS A 2 14.38 -10.43 0.23
N GLN A 3 15.47 -10.37 -0.52
CA GLN A 3 16.47 -11.45 -0.59
C GLN A 3 17.12 -11.71 0.78
N LEU A 4 17.51 -10.65 1.49
CA LEU A 4 18.17 -10.74 2.80
C LEU A 4 17.25 -11.34 3.87
N THR A 5 15.96 -11.01 3.82
CA THR A 5 14.95 -11.56 4.74
C THR A 5 14.41 -12.93 4.29
N GLY A 6 14.89 -13.47 3.17
CA GLY A 6 14.43 -14.76 2.63
C GLY A 6 12.96 -14.76 2.16
N ARG A 7 12.45 -13.62 1.65
CA ARG A 7 11.05 -13.47 1.23
C ARG A 7 10.91 -13.14 -0.25
N SER A 8 9.83 -13.63 -0.86
CA SER A 8 9.54 -13.43 -2.29
C SER A 8 9.01 -12.02 -2.58
N ARG A 9 8.19 -11.46 -1.68
CA ARG A 9 7.50 -10.17 -1.77
C ARG A 9 7.55 -9.42 -0.43
N ILE A 10 7.46 -8.09 -0.46
CA ILE A 10 7.48 -7.24 0.74
C ILE A 10 6.22 -7.46 1.61
N ASN A 11 5.10 -7.82 0.99
CA ASN A 11 3.81 -8.02 1.66
C ASN A 11 3.48 -9.50 1.91
N ASP A 12 4.50 -10.35 1.94
CA ASP A 12 4.37 -11.80 2.08
C ASP A 12 5.16 -12.29 3.30
N PHE A 13 4.79 -11.77 4.46
CA PHE A 13 5.43 -12.08 5.76
C PHE A 13 4.47 -12.82 6.70
N ASN A 14 3.33 -13.30 6.22
CA ASN A 14 2.30 -13.89 7.08
C ASN A 14 2.79 -15.15 7.82
N ASP A 15 3.66 -15.93 7.19
CA ASP A 15 4.35 -17.12 7.68
C ASP A 15 5.81 -16.82 8.09
N TYR A 16 6.18 -15.55 8.22
CA TYR A 16 7.54 -15.17 8.59
C TYR A 16 7.90 -15.68 9.99
N ASN A 17 8.98 -16.45 10.06
CA ASN A 17 9.58 -16.89 11.32
C ASN A 17 10.38 -15.73 11.91
N SER A 18 9.69 -14.90 12.68
CA SER A 18 10.28 -13.77 13.39
C SER A 18 11.14 -14.25 14.55
N THR A 19 12.16 -13.46 14.92
CA THR A 19 12.90 -13.66 16.17
C THR A 19 11.92 -13.68 17.35
N SER A 20 12.17 -14.55 18.33
CA SER A 20 11.34 -14.64 19.54
C SER A 20 11.55 -13.44 20.46
N ASP A 21 10.56 -13.17 21.32
CA ASP A 21 10.65 -12.14 22.36
C ASP A 21 11.89 -12.37 23.25
N ALA A 22 12.06 -13.60 23.76
CA ALA A 22 13.17 -13.95 24.64
C ALA A 22 14.56 -13.68 24.03
N THR A 23 14.75 -13.95 22.73
CA THR A 23 16.03 -13.68 22.07
C THR A 23 16.25 -12.18 21.88
N ALA A 24 15.22 -11.45 21.45
CA ALA A 24 15.32 -10.01 21.26
C ALA A 24 15.55 -9.25 22.58
N GLU A 25 14.89 -9.68 23.65
CA GLU A 25 15.06 -9.16 25.01
C GLU A 25 16.45 -9.48 25.56
N ALA A 26 16.90 -10.73 25.49
CA ALA A 26 18.22 -11.11 25.99
C ALA A 26 19.35 -10.29 25.34
N PHE A 27 19.25 -10.03 24.03
CA PHE A 27 20.20 -9.15 23.35
C PHE A 27 20.09 -7.70 23.84
N GLY A 28 18.86 -7.17 23.98
CA GLY A 28 18.63 -5.82 24.52
C GLY A 28 19.19 -5.63 25.92
N ASP A 29 19.12 -6.66 26.76
CA ASP A 29 19.65 -6.69 28.13
C ASP A 29 21.16 -7.00 28.19
N GLY A 30 21.82 -7.23 27.05
CA GLY A 30 23.24 -7.56 26.96
C GLY A 30 23.60 -8.98 27.45
N THR A 31 22.61 -9.83 27.67
CA THR A 31 22.78 -11.22 28.14
C THR A 31 22.78 -12.24 27.01
N GLY A 32 22.25 -11.86 25.85
CA GLY A 32 22.17 -12.67 24.63
C GLY A 32 23.12 -12.19 23.53
N LEU A 33 23.40 -13.06 22.57
CA LEU A 33 24.14 -12.71 21.37
C LEU A 33 23.27 -11.88 20.41
N GLY A 34 23.92 -10.97 19.67
CA GLY A 34 23.24 -10.20 18.63
C GLY A 34 22.95 -11.02 17.36
N PRO A 35 22.29 -10.41 16.37
CA PRO A 35 22.01 -11.02 15.07
C PRO A 35 23.30 -11.51 14.39
N GLN A 36 23.38 -12.82 14.11
CA GLN A 36 24.54 -13.45 13.49
C GLN A 36 24.15 -14.69 12.68
N GLY A 37 25.01 -15.11 11.74
CA GLY A 37 24.74 -16.28 10.90
C GLY A 37 23.41 -16.17 10.15
N ASP A 38 22.57 -17.20 10.27
CA ASP A 38 21.24 -17.25 9.64
C ASP A 38 20.24 -16.21 10.20
N ASP A 39 20.55 -15.62 11.37
CA ASP A 39 19.72 -14.62 12.03
C ASP A 39 20.17 -13.19 11.73
N LEU A 40 21.26 -13.00 10.99
CA LEU A 40 21.88 -11.69 10.71
C LEU A 40 20.89 -10.66 10.14
N TYR A 41 19.92 -11.13 9.35
CA TYR A 41 18.87 -10.30 8.75
C TYR A 41 17.46 -10.67 9.23
N ARG A 42 17.34 -11.45 10.31
CA ARG A 42 16.06 -11.91 10.83
C ARG A 42 15.44 -10.85 11.73
N LEU A 43 14.24 -10.39 11.37
CA LEU A 43 13.53 -9.34 12.06
C LEU A 43 12.70 -9.87 13.23
N TYR A 44 12.61 -9.06 14.28
CA TYR A 44 11.67 -9.19 15.38
C TYR A 44 10.39 -8.38 15.08
N PHE A 45 9.20 -8.94 15.26
CA PHE A 45 7.92 -8.26 14.97
C PHE A 45 6.94 -8.17 16.15
N GLY A 46 7.39 -8.53 17.35
CA GLY A 46 6.61 -8.45 18.57
C GLY A 46 6.42 -7.02 19.10
N PHE A 47 6.26 -6.87 20.41
CA PHE A 47 5.96 -5.57 21.02
C PHE A 47 7.16 -4.62 20.94
N GLY A 48 6.91 -3.35 20.64
CA GLY A 48 7.99 -2.36 20.52
C GLY A 48 9.01 -2.68 19.42
N TRP A 49 8.64 -3.48 18.40
CA TRP A 49 9.58 -3.98 17.39
C TRP A 49 10.49 -2.92 16.75
N ARG A 50 10.04 -1.67 16.63
CA ARG A 50 10.86 -0.61 16.05
C ARG A 50 11.95 -0.15 17.02
N GLN A 51 11.69 -0.20 18.32
CA GLN A 51 12.56 0.33 19.36
C GLN A 51 13.54 -0.72 19.91
N VAL A 52 13.28 -2.02 19.72
CA VAL A 52 14.16 -3.06 20.27
C VAL A 52 15.55 -3.01 19.64
N ALA A 53 16.59 -3.20 20.46
CA ALA A 53 17.98 -3.19 20.03
C ALA A 53 18.25 -4.20 18.89
N TRP A 54 17.59 -5.36 18.93
CA TRP A 54 17.71 -6.38 17.90
C TRP A 54 17.43 -5.85 16.49
N ASN A 55 16.31 -5.13 16.30
CA ASN A 55 15.95 -4.62 14.98
C ASN A 55 16.78 -3.41 14.57
N GLN A 56 17.27 -2.61 15.52
CA GLN A 56 18.24 -1.55 15.23
C GLN A 56 19.49 -2.15 14.58
N GLU A 57 20.02 -3.22 15.16
CA GLU A 57 21.19 -3.92 14.65
C GLU A 57 20.92 -4.61 13.30
N VAL A 58 19.77 -5.28 13.14
CA VAL A 58 19.38 -5.90 11.86
C VAL A 58 19.27 -4.84 10.74
N VAL A 59 18.65 -3.69 11.01
CA VAL A 59 18.52 -2.62 10.02
C VAL A 59 19.87 -2.04 9.66
N ALA A 60 20.76 -1.82 10.63
CA ALA A 60 22.13 -1.39 10.38
C ALA A 60 22.90 -2.39 9.51
N ASN A 61 22.76 -3.69 9.77
CA ASN A 61 23.37 -4.75 8.97
C ASN A 61 22.86 -4.76 7.51
N ILE A 62 21.56 -4.58 7.32
CA ILE A 62 20.96 -4.46 5.97
C ILE A 62 21.47 -3.20 5.26
N ALA A 63 21.48 -2.05 5.93
CA ALA A 63 21.94 -0.79 5.36
C ALA A 63 23.41 -0.87 4.94
N LYS A 64 24.27 -1.42 5.81
CA LYS A 64 25.67 -1.68 5.51
C LYS A 64 25.85 -2.56 4.28
N ARG A 65 25.06 -3.63 4.16
CA ARG A 65 25.10 -4.52 2.99
C ARG A 65 24.72 -3.78 1.70
N VAL A 66 23.65 -3.00 1.73
CA VAL A 66 23.18 -2.22 0.58
C VAL A 66 24.21 -1.18 0.15
N LEU A 67 24.78 -0.43 1.10
CA LEU A 67 25.80 0.57 0.80
C LEU A 67 27.07 -0.05 0.19
N ASN A 68 27.51 -1.21 0.70
CA ASN A 68 28.67 -1.91 0.16
C ASN A 68 28.43 -2.43 -1.28
N GLU A 69 27.20 -2.83 -1.62
CA GLU A 69 26.86 -3.24 -2.99
C GLU A 69 26.84 -2.04 -3.95
N VAL A 70 26.36 -0.89 -3.51
CA VAL A 70 26.27 0.32 -4.35
C VAL A 70 27.64 0.97 -4.57
N GLN A 71 28.53 0.95 -3.57
CA GLN A 71 29.89 1.53 -3.68
C GLN A 71 30.77 0.89 -4.75
N GLY A 72 30.49 -0.35 -5.17
CA GLY A 72 31.22 -1.03 -6.24
C GLY A 72 30.90 -0.51 -7.64
N ASP A 73 29.70 0.04 -7.85
CA ASP A 73 29.17 0.35 -9.18
C ASP A 73 28.90 1.85 -9.40
N MET A 74 28.64 2.66 -8.36
CA MET A 74 28.44 4.12 -8.46
C MET A 74 28.75 4.83 -7.13
N GLN A 75 29.05 6.14 -7.17
CA GLN A 75 29.00 6.99 -5.98
C GLN A 75 27.56 6.94 -5.41
N PRO A 76 27.34 6.52 -4.15
CA PRO A 76 26.00 6.44 -3.60
C PRO A 76 25.39 7.85 -3.52
N CYS A 77 24.26 8.05 -4.21
CA CYS A 77 23.49 9.29 -4.17
C CYS A 77 22.67 9.44 -2.88
N LEU A 78 22.55 8.37 -2.09
CA LEU A 78 21.82 8.33 -0.83
C LEU A 78 22.79 8.20 0.34
N SER A 79 22.55 8.97 1.40
CA SER A 79 23.20 8.83 2.69
C SER A 79 22.77 7.54 3.40
N ALA A 80 23.60 7.08 4.35
CA ALA A 80 23.26 5.91 5.17
C ALA A 80 21.91 6.08 5.90
N ALA A 81 21.61 7.29 6.38
CA ALA A 81 20.35 7.60 7.06
C ALA A 81 19.13 7.48 6.12
N GLU A 82 19.25 7.89 4.85
CA GLU A 82 18.17 7.73 3.87
C GLU A 82 17.92 6.26 3.52
N VAL A 83 19.00 5.48 3.41
CA VAL A 83 18.91 4.03 3.19
C VAL A 83 18.24 3.35 4.38
N GLU A 84 18.64 3.68 5.61
CA GLU A 84 18.01 3.17 6.83
C GLU A 84 16.53 3.54 6.94
N ALA A 85 16.17 4.79 6.63
CA ALA A 85 14.79 5.24 6.62
C ALA A 85 13.94 4.44 5.62
N ALA A 86 14.45 4.23 4.40
CA ALA A 86 13.79 3.41 3.40
C ALA A 86 13.65 1.94 3.86
N ILE A 87 14.66 1.39 4.53
CA ILE A 87 14.59 0.04 5.12
C ILE A 87 13.49 0.00 6.19
N TRP A 88 13.41 0.98 7.09
CA TRP A 88 12.38 1.03 8.13
C TRP A 88 10.96 1.04 7.56
N ASP A 89 10.72 1.73 6.45
CA ASP A 89 9.43 1.70 5.76
C ASP A 89 9.09 0.31 5.21
N LEU A 90 10.10 -0.42 4.71
CA LEU A 90 9.95 -1.81 4.27
C LEU A 90 9.71 -2.75 5.46
N VAL A 91 10.42 -2.57 6.58
CA VAL A 91 10.19 -3.34 7.81
C VAL A 91 8.77 -3.11 8.30
N ARG A 92 8.27 -1.87 8.27
CA ARG A 92 6.87 -1.56 8.65
C ARG A 92 5.87 -2.30 7.76
N GLN A 93 6.06 -2.31 6.44
CA GLN A 93 5.17 -3.05 5.53
C GLN A 93 5.19 -4.55 5.80
N ALA A 94 6.38 -5.13 5.99
CA ALA A 94 6.56 -6.53 6.34
C ALA A 94 5.89 -6.88 7.68
N GLN A 95 6.05 -6.02 8.70
CA GLN A 95 5.47 -6.17 10.02
C GLN A 95 3.94 -6.13 9.99
N VAL A 96 3.37 -5.22 9.18
CA VAL A 96 1.93 -5.13 8.97
C VAL A 96 1.41 -6.41 8.33
N SER A 97 2.07 -6.91 7.28
CA SER A 97 1.72 -8.21 6.67
C SER A 97 1.79 -9.34 7.70
N TRP A 98 2.89 -9.47 8.43
CA TRP A 98 3.05 -10.52 9.45
C TRP A 98 1.93 -10.50 10.50
N LYS A 99 1.52 -9.32 10.95
CA LYS A 99 0.44 -9.16 11.94
C LYS A 99 -0.94 -9.56 11.42
N VAL A 100 -1.18 -9.61 10.10
CA VAL A 100 -2.51 -9.91 9.56
C VAL A 100 -3.05 -11.23 10.11
N ASN A 101 -2.20 -12.23 10.30
CA ASN A 101 -2.61 -13.57 10.71
C ASN A 101 -2.33 -13.89 12.19
N LYS A 102 -1.91 -12.90 12.97
CA LYS A 102 -1.66 -13.09 14.40
C LYS A 102 -2.92 -12.80 15.19
N PRO A 103 -3.22 -13.63 16.21
CA PRO A 103 -4.16 -13.27 17.27
C PRO A 103 -3.88 -11.86 17.77
N ARG A 104 -4.94 -11.07 17.94
CA ARG A 104 -4.88 -9.75 18.54
C ARG A 104 -5.90 -9.65 19.67
N PRO A 105 -5.70 -8.73 20.62
CA PRO A 105 -6.75 -8.40 21.58
C PRO A 105 -7.99 -7.88 20.87
N VAL A 106 -9.15 -8.39 21.26
CA VAL A 106 -10.47 -7.95 20.82
C VAL A 106 -11.33 -7.68 22.05
N VAL A 107 -12.10 -6.59 21.98
CA VAL A 107 -13.07 -6.24 23.01
C VAL A 107 -14.40 -6.85 22.60
N GLY A 108 -14.91 -7.77 23.43
CA GLY A 108 -16.22 -8.40 23.24
C GLY A 108 -17.36 -7.41 23.41
N ALA A 109 -18.57 -7.81 23.00
CA ALA A 109 -19.78 -6.96 23.13
C ALA A 109 -20.11 -6.58 24.59
N ASN A 110 -19.60 -7.35 25.55
CA ASN A 110 -19.69 -7.14 26.99
C ASN A 110 -18.53 -6.31 27.56
N GLY A 111 -17.61 -5.82 26.73
CA GLY A 111 -16.42 -5.08 27.17
C GLY A 111 -15.27 -5.95 27.66
N GLU A 112 -15.39 -7.28 27.59
CA GLU A 112 -14.30 -8.19 27.97
C GLU A 112 -13.19 -8.17 26.91
N GLU A 113 -11.97 -7.89 27.33
CA GLU A 113 -10.79 -8.09 26.49
C GLU A 113 -10.45 -9.57 26.44
N ARG A 114 -10.42 -10.13 25.24
CA ARG A 114 -9.92 -11.48 24.98
C ARG A 114 -9.01 -11.49 23.76
N MET A 115 -8.18 -12.51 23.64
CA MET A 115 -7.41 -12.72 22.42
C MET A 115 -8.30 -13.36 21.35
N GLU A 116 -8.12 -12.95 20.10
CA GLU A 116 -8.67 -13.69 18.95
C GLU A 116 -8.14 -15.12 18.95
N ASP A 117 -8.99 -16.09 18.62
CA ASP A 117 -8.51 -17.42 18.29
C ASP A 117 -8.00 -17.50 16.84
N GLY A 118 -7.42 -18.65 16.47
CA GLY A 118 -6.87 -18.85 15.12
C GLY A 118 -7.93 -18.78 14.01
N SER A 119 -9.17 -19.16 14.30
CA SER A 119 -10.28 -19.12 13.34
C SER A 119 -10.75 -17.69 13.09
N GLU A 120 -10.80 -16.86 14.14
CA GLU A 120 -11.15 -15.45 14.05
C GLU A 120 -10.08 -14.65 13.29
N ALA A 121 -8.80 -14.92 13.58
CA ALA A 121 -7.69 -14.33 12.83
C ALA A 121 -7.76 -14.69 11.33
N ALA A 122 -8.07 -15.97 11.00
CA ALA A 122 -8.24 -16.41 9.62
C ALA A 122 -9.47 -15.78 8.94
N ALA A 123 -10.61 -15.69 9.63
CA ALA A 123 -11.80 -15.03 9.12
C ALA A 123 -11.55 -13.55 8.81
N ARG A 124 -10.83 -12.86 9.69
CA ARG A 124 -10.40 -11.47 9.48
C ARG A 124 -9.47 -11.32 8.28
N GLN A 125 -8.51 -12.23 8.10
CA GLN A 125 -7.65 -12.24 6.92
C GLN A 125 -8.47 -12.35 5.64
N ASN A 126 -9.43 -13.28 5.60
CA ASN A 126 -10.30 -13.47 4.44
C ASN A 126 -11.12 -12.22 4.13
N GLN A 127 -11.69 -11.57 5.15
CA GLN A 127 -12.41 -10.30 4.99
C GLN A 127 -11.49 -9.19 4.44
N TYR A 128 -10.26 -9.09 4.96
CA TYR A 128 -9.29 -8.12 4.47
C TYR A 128 -8.90 -8.38 3.00
N ALA A 129 -8.69 -9.64 2.62
CA ALA A 129 -8.38 -10.03 1.24
C ALA A 129 -9.52 -9.66 0.29
N LEU A 130 -10.77 -9.98 0.66
CA LEU A 130 -11.97 -9.60 -0.08
C LEU A 130 -12.09 -8.09 -0.25
N HIS A 131 -11.89 -7.33 0.83
CA HIS A 131 -11.94 -5.87 0.78
C HIS A 131 -10.82 -5.29 -0.10
N CYS A 132 -9.61 -5.87 -0.05
CA CYS A 132 -8.52 -5.47 -0.93
C CYS A 132 -8.84 -5.73 -2.40
N GLU A 133 -9.37 -6.91 -2.73
CA GLU A 133 -9.79 -7.26 -4.09
C GLU A 133 -10.86 -6.29 -4.61
N GLN A 134 -11.90 -6.03 -3.80
CA GLN A 134 -12.94 -5.06 -4.13
C GLN A 134 -12.36 -3.66 -4.36
N ARG A 135 -11.46 -3.20 -3.49
CA ARG A 135 -10.80 -1.89 -3.63
C ARG A 135 -9.94 -1.82 -4.89
N LEU A 136 -9.22 -2.89 -5.22
CA LEU A 136 -8.44 -2.97 -6.47
C LEU A 136 -9.36 -2.91 -7.70
N LYS A 137 -10.48 -3.66 -7.69
CA LYS A 137 -11.48 -3.61 -8.76
C LYS A 137 -12.06 -2.20 -8.93
N ILE A 138 -12.47 -1.56 -7.83
CA ILE A 138 -13.00 -0.20 -7.83
C ILE A 138 -11.97 0.79 -8.38
N ASN A 139 -10.73 0.74 -7.88
CA ASN A 139 -9.67 1.64 -8.33
C ASN A 139 -9.30 1.42 -9.80
N GLY A 140 -9.27 0.17 -10.26
CA GLY A 140 -9.08 -0.17 -11.67
C GLY A 140 -10.18 0.42 -12.55
N CYS A 141 -11.45 0.25 -12.16
CA CYS A 141 -12.59 0.81 -12.88
C CYS A 141 -12.54 2.35 -12.94
N LYS A 142 -12.26 2.99 -11.80
CA LYS A 142 -12.08 4.45 -11.72
C LYS A 142 -10.96 4.92 -12.65
N LYS A 143 -9.82 4.23 -12.67
CA LYS A 143 -8.69 4.56 -13.56
C LYS A 143 -9.09 4.45 -15.04
N THR A 144 -9.72 3.36 -15.45
CA THR A 144 -10.18 3.17 -16.83
C THR A 144 -11.16 4.27 -17.25
N LYS A 145 -12.09 4.68 -16.37
CA LYS A 145 -13.02 5.78 -16.63
C LYS A 145 -12.33 7.13 -16.76
N TYR A 146 -11.37 7.42 -15.88
CA TYR A 146 -10.59 8.66 -15.95
C TYR A 146 -9.87 8.78 -17.30
N GLU A 147 -9.15 7.73 -17.72
CA GLU A 147 -8.43 7.72 -19.00
C GLU A 147 -9.40 7.81 -20.19
N GLY A 148 -10.51 7.06 -20.15
CA GLY A 148 -11.52 7.11 -21.20
C GLY A 148 -12.18 8.49 -21.33
N ARG A 149 -12.44 9.19 -20.21
CA ARG A 149 -12.95 10.57 -20.22
C ARG A 149 -11.92 11.54 -20.74
N LYS A 150 -10.65 11.39 -20.36
CA LYS A 150 -9.56 12.23 -20.86
C LYS A 150 -9.49 12.17 -22.39
N ILE A 151 -9.51 10.96 -22.96
CA ILE A 151 -9.55 10.76 -24.42
C ILE A 151 -10.82 11.37 -25.02
N GLY A 152 -11.99 11.07 -24.47
CA GLY A 152 -13.26 11.54 -25.02
C GLY A 152 -13.44 13.07 -24.97
N ILE A 153 -12.92 13.74 -23.95
CA ILE A 153 -12.95 15.21 -23.86
C ILE A 153 -12.10 15.81 -24.97
N VAL A 154 -10.89 15.29 -25.21
CA VAL A 154 -10.03 15.73 -26.32
C VAL A 154 -10.73 15.54 -27.67
N GLU A 155 -11.30 14.36 -27.92
CA GLU A 155 -12.06 14.08 -29.14
C GLU A 155 -13.23 15.06 -29.35
N LEU A 156 -13.96 15.41 -28.28
CA LEU A 156 -15.07 16.35 -28.34
C LEU A 156 -14.61 17.80 -28.55
N ARG A 157 -13.45 18.20 -28.02
CA ARG A 157 -12.87 19.53 -28.26
C ARG A 157 -12.44 19.70 -29.72
N GLU A 158 -11.96 18.64 -30.35
CA GLU A 158 -11.49 18.64 -31.74
C GLU A 158 -12.62 18.34 -32.76
N ALA A 159 -13.79 17.90 -32.29
CA ALA A 159 -14.90 17.52 -33.14
C ALA A 159 -15.42 18.72 -33.97
N PRO A 160 -15.58 18.58 -35.31
CA PRO A 160 -16.13 19.63 -36.16
C PRO A 160 -17.54 20.10 -35.77
N SER A 161 -18.30 19.25 -35.07
CA SER A 161 -19.65 19.56 -34.57
C SER A 161 -19.67 20.45 -33.32
N GLN A 162 -18.51 20.72 -32.70
CA GLN A 162 -18.36 21.52 -31.48
C GLN A 162 -17.70 22.88 -31.75
N GLN A 163 -17.79 23.39 -32.99
CA GLN A 163 -17.21 24.69 -33.39
C GLN A 163 -17.88 25.90 -32.71
N ASP A 164 -19.03 25.72 -32.04
CA ASP A 164 -19.64 26.75 -31.20
C ASP A 164 -18.71 27.12 -30.01
N PRO A 165 -18.35 28.40 -29.83
CA PRO A 165 -17.48 28.83 -28.73
C PRO A 165 -17.98 28.42 -27.34
N VAL A 166 -19.30 28.37 -27.12
CA VAL A 166 -19.88 27.97 -25.83
C VAL A 166 -19.68 26.47 -25.61
N ALA A 167 -19.91 25.65 -26.63
CA ALA A 167 -19.62 24.21 -26.58
C ALA A 167 -18.14 23.94 -26.30
N LYS A 168 -17.22 24.64 -26.98
CA LYS A 168 -15.79 24.52 -26.74
C LYS A 168 -15.40 24.87 -25.30
N ARG A 169 -15.95 25.98 -24.77
CA ARG A 169 -15.69 26.40 -23.39
C ARG A 169 -16.18 25.38 -22.37
N LYS A 170 -17.32 24.73 -22.61
CA LYS A 170 -17.84 23.66 -21.74
C LYS A 170 -16.88 22.48 -21.65
N TRP A 171 -16.30 22.06 -22.78
CA TRP A 171 -15.35 20.94 -22.80
C TRP A 171 -14.01 21.30 -22.15
N GLU A 172 -13.55 22.54 -22.28
CA GLU A 172 -12.37 23.06 -21.54
C GLU A 172 -12.60 23.00 -20.03
N MET A 173 -13.75 23.49 -19.55
CA MET A 173 -14.08 23.40 -18.12
C MET A 173 -14.20 21.95 -17.65
N MET A 174 -14.72 21.06 -18.49
CA MET A 174 -14.82 19.64 -18.17
C MET A 174 -13.45 18.96 -18.07
N GLU A 175 -12.49 19.38 -18.90
CA GLU A 175 -11.10 18.94 -18.82
C GLU A 175 -10.47 19.38 -17.49
N GLU A 176 -10.57 20.68 -17.16
CA GLU A 176 -10.07 21.25 -15.90
C GLU A 176 -10.65 20.49 -14.68
N VAL A 177 -11.95 20.21 -14.68
CA VAL A 177 -12.61 19.45 -13.60
C VAL A 177 -12.14 17.99 -13.57
N ASN A 178 -12.00 17.33 -14.72
CA ASN A 178 -11.56 15.94 -14.77
C ASN A 178 -10.09 15.80 -14.34
N GLU A 179 -9.22 16.75 -14.69
CA GLU A 179 -7.83 16.80 -14.22
C GLU A 179 -7.74 17.07 -12.71
N ALA A 180 -8.50 18.05 -12.20
CA ALA A 180 -8.50 18.39 -10.78
C ALA A 180 -8.98 17.22 -9.89
N LEU A 181 -10.00 16.48 -10.34
CA LEU A 181 -10.57 15.37 -9.57
C LEU A 181 -9.87 14.02 -9.83
N GLY A 182 -9.14 13.90 -10.94
CA GLY A 182 -8.37 12.72 -11.31
C GLY A 182 -9.16 11.40 -11.26
N THR A 183 -8.50 10.34 -10.81
CA THR A 183 -9.13 9.03 -10.62
C THR A 183 -10.13 9.00 -9.48
N GLU A 184 -9.99 9.86 -8.47
CA GLU A 184 -10.83 9.83 -7.27
C GLU A 184 -12.26 10.31 -7.54
N GLY A 185 -12.42 11.33 -8.41
CA GLY A 185 -13.71 11.85 -8.86
C GLY A 185 -14.49 10.95 -9.81
N GLN A 186 -13.95 9.78 -10.14
CA GLN A 186 -14.65 8.80 -10.97
C GLN A 186 -15.58 7.94 -10.12
N SER A 187 -16.75 7.59 -10.67
CA SER A 187 -17.69 6.67 -10.02
C SER A 187 -17.09 5.26 -9.94
N SER A 188 -17.27 4.62 -8.78
CA SER A 188 -16.88 3.22 -8.50
C SER A 188 -17.84 2.19 -9.09
N GLU A 189 -19.04 2.60 -9.51
CA GLU A 189 -20.06 1.68 -10.05
C GLU A 189 -19.53 1.02 -11.33
N GLU A 190 -19.66 -0.30 -11.45
CA GLU A 190 -19.42 -0.97 -12.72
C GLU A 190 -20.53 -0.51 -13.69
N SER A 191 -20.15 0.22 -14.73
CA SER A 191 -21.12 0.55 -15.78
C SER A 191 -21.21 -0.67 -16.67
N ASP A 192 -22.42 -1.20 -16.90
CA ASP A 192 -22.73 -2.35 -17.78
C ASP A 192 -22.43 -2.05 -19.26
N ARG A 193 -21.21 -1.61 -19.57
CA ARG A 193 -20.78 -1.33 -20.94
C ARG A 193 -19.68 -2.30 -21.31
N GLU A 194 -20.00 -3.14 -22.27
CA GLU A 194 -19.01 -3.83 -23.07
C GLU A 194 -17.94 -2.83 -23.57
N PRO A 195 -16.67 -3.23 -23.56
CA PRO A 195 -15.59 -2.40 -24.09
C PRO A 195 -15.85 -2.14 -25.57
N GLY A 196 -16.26 -0.92 -25.93
CA GLY A 196 -16.43 -0.52 -27.33
C GLY A 196 -17.60 0.41 -27.65
N LYS A 197 -18.56 0.66 -26.75
CA LYS A 197 -19.62 1.65 -27.02
C LYS A 197 -19.13 3.07 -26.77
N ARG A 198 -18.77 3.73 -27.88
CA ARG A 198 -18.52 5.17 -28.03
C ARG A 198 -19.47 6.00 -27.18
N LEU A 199 -18.95 7.10 -26.63
CA LEU A 199 -19.72 8.09 -25.88
C LEU A 199 -20.94 8.52 -26.70
N SER A 200 -22.10 7.95 -26.38
CA SER A 200 -23.39 8.53 -26.75
C SER A 200 -23.42 9.96 -26.21
N ASN A 201 -23.96 10.89 -27.01
CA ASN A 201 -24.07 12.34 -26.79
C ASN A 201 -24.83 12.77 -25.51
N HIS A 202 -24.95 11.90 -24.51
CA HIS A 202 -25.57 12.19 -23.24
C HIS A 202 -24.48 12.44 -22.21
N ALA A 203 -24.26 13.71 -21.90
CA ALA A 203 -23.47 14.11 -20.76
C ALA A 203 -24.11 13.50 -19.50
N TYR A 204 -23.43 12.52 -18.90
CA TYR A 204 -23.86 12.01 -17.60
C TYR A 204 -23.51 13.06 -16.55
N PRO A 205 -24.48 13.49 -15.72
CA PRO A 205 -24.22 14.46 -14.68
C PRO A 205 -23.19 13.90 -13.70
N LEU A 206 -22.15 14.70 -13.41
CA LEU A 206 -21.26 14.46 -12.29
C LEU A 206 -22.12 14.49 -11.01
N LYS A 207 -22.28 13.35 -10.35
CA LYS A 207 -22.92 13.31 -9.03
C LYS A 207 -21.96 13.91 -8.02
N VAL A 208 -22.14 15.21 -7.75
CA VAL A 208 -21.50 15.88 -6.61
C VAL A 208 -22.32 15.53 -5.37
N THR A 209 -21.81 14.64 -4.52
CA THR A 209 -22.33 14.49 -3.16
C THR A 209 -21.93 15.74 -2.38
N ARG A 210 -22.92 16.58 -2.05
CA ARG A 210 -22.73 17.69 -1.11
C ARG A 210 -22.40 17.11 0.28
N PRO A 211 -21.44 17.66 1.02
CA PRO A 211 -21.35 17.38 2.45
C PRO A 211 -22.60 17.95 3.13
N PHE A 212 -23.13 17.17 4.07
CA PHE A 212 -24.37 17.41 4.82
C PHE A 212 -24.43 18.82 5.44
N ASP A 213 -25.63 19.41 5.42
CA ASP A 213 -26.02 20.63 6.15
C ASP A 213 -25.97 20.43 7.68
#